data_AF-A0A2P8E373-F1
#
_entry.id   AF-A0A2P8E373-F1
#
_cell.length_a   1.000
_cell.length_b   1.000
_cell.length_c   1.000
_cell.angle_alpha   90.00
_cell.angle_beta   90.00
_cell.angle_gamma   90.00
#
_symmetry.space_group_name_H-M   'P 1'
#
loop_
_entity.id
_entity.type
_entity.pdbx_description
1 polymer ?
#
loop_
_entity_poly.entity_id
_entity_poly.type
_entity_poly.pdbx_seq_one_letter_code
_entity_poly.pdbx_strand_id
1 'polypeptide(L)'
;MPNNSATLSERIESILDFDKRIFFFILVLFFIAIRYITNDLILQSIPGYEKLNEEGSFMIFHIFNTLNYLWTPFALLWKFTLISFLIWTGAFTLGYKISFKLLWQYVMVAEVVFILPELFKMIYFILPDDTVSFQDIRDYYPLSLFSLIDSDSLPAKFHYPFRAINLFEVIYIYLLTLGFQYLSKKSFSNAFVVILISYVFFFLLWLAFYILVYK
;
A
#
# COMPACT_ATOMS: atom_id res chain seq x y z
N MET A 1 -41.87 12.36 -13.33
CA MET A 1 -40.59 12.79 -12.73
C MET A 1 -39.54 11.79 -13.17
N PRO A 2 -38.51 12.16 -13.96
CA PRO A 2 -37.48 11.21 -14.34
C PRO A 2 -36.61 10.91 -13.12
N ASN A 3 -36.47 9.62 -12.83
CA ASN A 3 -35.75 9.09 -11.68
C ASN A 3 -34.24 9.32 -11.91
N ASN A 4 -33.69 10.37 -11.32
CA ASN A 4 -32.31 10.81 -11.52
C ASN A 4 -31.33 10.00 -10.65
N SER A 5 -31.41 8.67 -10.69
CA SER A 5 -30.44 7.82 -10.01
C SER A 5 -29.21 7.71 -10.92
N ALA A 6 -28.26 8.64 -10.75
CA ALA A 6 -26.95 8.54 -11.39
C ALA A 6 -26.39 7.12 -11.21
N THR A 7 -26.05 6.48 -12.31
CA THR A 7 -25.52 5.11 -12.33
C THR A 7 -24.23 5.07 -11.52
N LEU A 8 -23.87 3.91 -10.96
CA LEU A 8 -22.62 3.75 -10.20
C LEU A 8 -21.41 4.26 -11.01
N SER A 9 -21.42 4.02 -12.32
CA SER A 9 -20.40 4.49 -13.25
C SER A 9 -20.29 6.01 -13.29
N GLU A 10 -21.41 6.74 -13.42
CA GLU A 10 -21.42 8.22 -13.44
C GLU A 10 -20.91 8.81 -12.12
N ARG A 11 -21.23 8.17 -11.00
CA ARG A 11 -20.73 8.58 -9.67
C ARG A 11 -19.21 8.39 -9.57
N ILE A 12 -18.70 7.24 -10.00
CA ILE A 12 -17.25 6.96 -10.03
C ILE A 12 -16.53 7.97 -10.93
N GLU A 13 -17.09 8.27 -12.10
CA GLU A 13 -16.54 9.27 -13.02
C GLU A 13 -16.41 10.64 -12.36
N SER A 14 -17.48 11.11 -11.71
CA SER A 14 -17.47 12.41 -11.03
C SER A 14 -16.47 12.49 -9.87
N ILE A 15 -16.33 11.42 -9.08
CA ILE A 15 -15.34 11.34 -7.98
C ILE A 15 -13.92 11.34 -8.54
N LEU A 16 -13.73 10.74 -9.72
CA LEU A 16 -12.46 10.66 -10.42
C LEU A 16 -12.26 11.83 -11.40
N ASP A 17 -13.02 12.93 -11.32
CA ASP A 17 -12.79 14.13 -12.11
C ASP A 17 -12.05 15.19 -11.27
N PHE A 18 -10.71 15.11 -11.30
CA PHE A 18 -9.80 16.00 -10.58
C PHE A 18 -8.40 15.90 -11.20
N ASP A 19 -7.46 16.77 -10.84
CA ASP A 19 -6.09 16.71 -11.37
C ASP A 19 -5.27 15.57 -10.72
N LYS A 20 -4.86 14.60 -11.55
CA LYS A 20 -4.14 13.38 -11.10
C LYS A 20 -2.71 13.67 -10.67
N ARG A 21 -2.11 14.74 -11.19
CA ARG A 21 -0.78 15.19 -10.81
C ARG A 21 -0.81 15.82 -9.42
N ILE A 22 -1.82 16.66 -9.15
CA ILE A 22 -2.02 17.25 -7.82
C ILE A 22 -2.30 16.15 -6.81
N PHE A 23 -3.18 15.19 -7.14
CA PHE A 23 -3.45 14.05 -6.27
C PHE A 23 -2.19 13.22 -5.99
N PHE A 24 -1.37 12.92 -7.00
CA PHE A 24 -0.12 12.21 -6.79
C PHE A 24 0.82 12.97 -5.86
N PHE A 25 0.95 14.29 -6.03
CA PHE A 25 1.78 15.12 -5.17
C PHE A 25 1.28 15.09 -3.72
N ILE A 26 -0.04 15.23 -3.50
CA ILE A 26 -0.66 15.12 -2.18
C ILE A 26 -0.40 13.74 -1.58
N LEU A 27 -0.59 12.67 -2.36
CA LEU A 27 -0.34 11.29 -1.95
C LEU A 27 1.09 11.08 -1.47
N VAL A 28 2.07 11.57 -2.23
CA VAL A 28 3.49 11.53 -1.87
C VAL A 28 3.74 12.30 -0.57
N LEU A 29 3.18 13.51 -0.44
CA LEU A 29 3.32 14.30 0.79
C LEU A 29 2.75 13.57 2.00
N PHE A 30 1.58 12.94 1.90
CA PHE A 30 1.01 12.15 2.98
C PHE A 30 1.90 10.97 3.37
N PHE A 31 2.40 10.20 2.41
CA PHE A 31 3.32 9.09 2.69
C PHE A 31 4.61 9.55 3.36
N ILE A 32 5.19 10.67 2.89
CA ILE A 32 6.41 11.23 3.49
C ILE A 32 6.12 11.74 4.91
N ALA A 33 5.02 12.47 5.12
CA ALA A 33 4.65 13.00 6.42
C ALA A 33 4.43 11.90 7.46
N ILE A 34 3.64 10.88 7.12
CA ILE A 34 3.39 9.74 8.00
C ILE A 34 4.69 9.01 8.31
N ARG A 35 5.52 8.75 7.29
CA ARG A 35 6.80 8.07 7.50
C ARG A 35 7.76 8.90 8.34
N TYR A 36 7.80 10.21 8.14
CA TYR A 36 8.64 11.12 8.92
C TYR A 36 8.24 11.08 10.40
N ILE A 37 6.95 11.22 10.71
CA ILE A 37 6.44 11.15 12.08
C ILE A 37 6.73 9.79 12.70
N THR A 38 6.44 8.70 12.00
CA THR A 38 6.70 7.33 12.50
C THR A 38 8.20 7.08 12.72
N ASN A 39 9.07 7.56 11.83
CA ASN A 39 10.52 7.41 12.00
C ASN A 39 11.07 8.19 13.19
N ASP A 40 10.49 9.35 13.51
CA ASP A 40 10.86 10.12 14.70
C ASP A 40 10.46 9.37 15.97
N LEU A 41 9.24 8.82 16.02
CA LEU A 41 8.79 7.96 17.12
C LEU A 41 9.69 6.74 17.29
N ILE A 42 10.11 6.13 16.18
CA ILE A 42 11.05 5.00 16.19
C ILE A 42 12.39 5.41 16.82
N LEU A 43 12.94 6.58 16.46
CA LEU A 43 14.20 7.05 17.02
C LEU A 43 14.12 7.28 18.53
N GLN A 44 13.04 7.91 19.00
CA GLN A 44 12.83 8.19 20.43
C GLN A 44 12.68 6.91 21.26
N SER A 45 12.17 5.82 20.66
CA SER A 45 12.05 4.51 21.32
C SER A 45 13.38 3.76 21.53
N ILE A 46 14.50 4.26 20.99
CA ILE A 46 15.81 3.60 21.13
C ILE A 46 16.36 3.85 22.55
N PRO A 47 16.72 2.79 23.31
CA PRO A 47 17.33 2.97 24.63
C PRO A 47 18.60 3.81 24.58
N GLY A 48 18.65 4.89 25.37
CA GLY A 48 19.79 5.81 25.38
C GLY A 48 19.82 6.79 24.20
N TYR A 49 18.70 7.02 23.53
CA TYR A 49 18.55 7.97 22.42
C TYR A 49 19.23 9.33 22.68
N GLU A 50 18.97 9.98 23.82
CA GLU A 50 19.53 11.31 24.12
C GLU A 50 21.06 11.33 24.06
N LYS A 51 21.71 10.33 24.67
CA LYS A 51 23.18 10.23 24.67
C LYS A 51 23.74 9.93 23.28
N LEU A 52 23.12 9.01 22.55
CA LEU A 52 23.55 8.63 21.20
C LEU A 52 23.33 9.75 20.17
N ASN A 53 22.33 10.61 20.41
CA ASN A 53 22.04 11.77 19.58
C ASN A 53 23.06 12.88 19.80
N GLU A 54 23.45 13.14 21.05
CA GLU A 54 24.52 14.09 21.39
C GLU A 54 25.89 13.67 20.82
N GLU A 55 26.15 12.37 20.73
CA GLU A 55 27.38 11.80 20.15
C GLU A 55 27.40 11.78 18.60
N GLY A 56 26.31 12.15 17.94
CA GLY A 56 26.21 12.14 16.47
C GLY A 56 26.17 10.75 15.84
N SER A 57 25.92 9.70 16.63
CA SER A 57 25.97 8.29 16.22
C SER A 57 24.88 7.92 15.19
N PHE A 58 23.81 8.73 15.09
CA PHE A 58 22.70 8.50 14.17
C PHE A 58 22.90 9.04 12.73
N MET A 59 24.07 9.56 12.39
CA MET A 59 24.31 10.13 11.05
C MET A 59 23.96 9.16 9.91
N ILE A 60 24.33 7.88 10.05
CA ILE A 60 24.02 6.84 9.06
C ILE A 60 22.51 6.61 8.93
N PHE A 61 21.79 6.63 10.05
CA PHE A 61 20.33 6.46 10.08
C PHE A 61 19.63 7.61 9.37
N HIS A 62 20.06 8.86 9.61
CA HIS A 62 19.51 10.03 8.91
C HIS A 62 19.75 9.99 7.40
N ILE A 63 20.92 9.55 6.95
CA ILE A 63 21.23 9.40 5.51
C ILE A 63 20.27 8.39 4.87
N PHE A 64 20.13 7.20 5.45
CA PHE A 64 19.24 6.16 4.91
C PHE A 64 17.77 6.59 4.94
N ASN A 65 17.32 7.26 5.99
CA ASN A 65 15.96 7.79 6.05
C ASN A 65 15.71 8.87 5.00
N THR A 66 16.65 9.79 4.81
CA THR A 66 16.54 10.84 3.78
C THR A 66 16.48 10.24 2.39
N LEU A 67 17.30 9.23 2.11
CA LEU A 67 17.27 8.51 0.85
C LEU A 67 15.92 7.80 0.64
N ASN A 68 15.36 7.19 1.68
CA ASN A 68 14.03 6.59 1.63
C ASN A 68 12.92 7.62 1.34
N TYR A 69 13.01 8.83 1.90
CA TYR A 69 12.06 9.90 1.58
C TYR A 69 12.15 10.31 0.11
N LEU A 70 13.36 10.50 -0.41
CA LEU A 70 13.59 10.84 -1.81
C LEU A 70 13.14 9.71 -2.77
N TRP A 71 13.32 8.45 -2.36
CA TRP A 71 12.92 7.28 -3.14
C TRP A 71 11.41 7.04 -3.16
N THR A 72 10.67 7.52 -2.16
CA THR A 72 9.22 7.31 -2.00
C THR A 72 8.40 7.61 -3.27
N PRO A 73 8.52 8.79 -3.92
CA PRO A 73 7.77 9.05 -5.16
C PRO A 73 8.09 8.06 -6.28
N PHE A 74 9.36 7.66 -6.43
CA PHE A 74 9.77 6.69 -7.45
C PHE A 74 9.22 5.29 -7.16
N ALA A 75 9.25 4.87 -5.89
CA ALA A 75 8.68 3.60 -5.45
C ALA A 75 7.17 3.52 -5.73
N LEU A 76 6.43 4.60 -5.48
CA LEU A 76 5.00 4.68 -5.77
C LEU A 76 4.72 4.63 -7.28
N LEU A 77 5.41 5.43 -8.08
CA LEU A 77 5.24 5.41 -9.54
C LEU A 77 5.57 4.04 -10.13
N TRP A 78 6.64 3.40 -9.64
CA TRP A 78 7.00 2.05 -10.02
C TRP A 78 5.88 1.06 -9.68
N LYS A 79 5.37 1.11 -8.44
CA LYS A 79 4.29 0.23 -7.97
C LYS A 79 3.04 0.36 -8.85
N PHE A 80 2.58 1.60 -9.12
CA PHE A 80 1.38 1.83 -9.93
C PHE A 80 1.57 1.33 -11.35
N THR A 81 2.76 1.55 -11.91
CA THR A 81 3.09 1.11 -13.27
C THR A 81 3.11 -0.41 -13.36
N LEU A 82 3.75 -1.09 -12.41
CA LEU A 82 3.81 -2.55 -12.38
C LEU A 82 2.41 -3.18 -12.26
N ILE A 83 1.60 -2.70 -11.31
CA ILE A 83 0.25 -3.25 -11.09
C ILE A 83 -0.65 -2.98 -12.30
N SER A 84 -0.61 -1.78 -12.84
CA SER A 84 -1.39 -1.42 -14.04
C SER A 84 -0.96 -2.24 -15.24
N PHE A 85 0.33 -2.53 -15.38
CA PHE A 85 0.86 -3.36 -16.45
C PHE A 85 0.39 -4.81 -16.34
N LEU A 86 0.44 -5.40 -15.14
CA LEU A 86 -0.08 -6.74 -14.90
C LEU A 86 -1.57 -6.84 -15.22
N ILE A 87 -2.38 -5.89 -14.72
CA ILE A 87 -3.82 -5.88 -14.99
C ILE A 87 -4.11 -5.65 -16.48
N TRP A 88 -3.41 -4.71 -17.12
CA TRP A 88 -3.60 -4.40 -18.53
C TRP A 88 -3.26 -5.57 -19.45
N THR A 89 -2.15 -6.27 -19.16
CA THR A 89 -1.76 -7.47 -19.92
C THR A 89 -2.75 -8.61 -19.71
N GLY A 90 -3.19 -8.87 -18.48
CA GLY A 90 -4.23 -9.88 -18.20
C GLY A 90 -5.57 -9.54 -18.85
N ALA A 91 -5.95 -8.27 -18.87
CA ALA A 91 -7.14 -7.79 -19.56
C ALA A 91 -7.06 -8.04 -21.07
N PHE A 92 -5.91 -7.73 -21.67
CA PHE A 92 -5.64 -7.95 -23.08
C PHE A 92 -5.71 -9.43 -23.45
N THR A 93 -5.11 -10.32 -22.65
CA THR A 93 -5.18 -11.79 -22.83
C THR A 93 -6.62 -12.31 -22.79
N LEU A 94 -7.48 -11.71 -21.98
CA LEU A 94 -8.91 -12.06 -21.88
C LEU A 94 -9.80 -11.32 -22.89
N GLY A 95 -9.21 -10.58 -23.85
CA GLY A 95 -9.92 -9.90 -24.93
C GLY A 95 -10.55 -8.56 -24.54
N TYR A 96 -10.21 -8.00 -23.38
CA TYR A 96 -10.71 -6.70 -22.94
C TYR A 96 -9.80 -5.57 -23.43
N LYS A 97 -10.40 -4.56 -24.06
CA LYS A 97 -9.70 -3.35 -24.53
C LYS A 97 -9.89 -2.22 -23.51
N ILE A 98 -8.81 -1.84 -22.84
CA ILE A 98 -8.80 -0.76 -21.84
C ILE A 98 -7.61 0.15 -22.09
N SER A 99 -7.81 1.45 -21.90
CA SER A 99 -6.73 2.43 -21.94
C SER A 99 -5.80 2.24 -20.74
N PHE A 100 -4.52 1.94 -21.01
CA PHE A 100 -3.50 1.81 -19.96
C PHE A 100 -3.42 3.07 -19.09
N LYS A 101 -3.52 4.26 -19.70
CA LYS A 101 -3.47 5.54 -18.97
C LYS A 101 -4.59 5.66 -17.94
N LEU A 102 -5.83 5.31 -18.32
CA LEU A 102 -6.98 5.40 -17.42
C LEU A 102 -6.87 4.37 -16.29
N LEU A 103 -6.46 3.15 -16.62
CA LEU A 103 -6.20 2.10 -15.63
C LEU A 103 -5.11 2.53 -14.64
N TRP A 104 -4.02 3.10 -15.14
CA TRP A 104 -2.91 3.59 -14.33
C TRP A 104 -3.34 4.70 -13.37
N GLN A 105 -4.13 5.65 -13.84
CA GLN A 105 -4.70 6.71 -13.00
C GLN A 105 -5.63 6.14 -11.94
N TYR A 106 -6.42 5.11 -12.27
CA TYR A 106 -7.30 4.45 -11.32
C TYR A 106 -6.50 3.69 -10.25
N VAL A 107 -5.49 2.92 -10.66
CA VAL A 107 -4.61 2.18 -9.74
C VAL A 107 -3.95 3.15 -8.75
N MET A 108 -3.44 4.29 -9.22
CA MET A 108 -2.89 5.34 -8.36
C MET A 108 -3.88 5.82 -7.30
N VAL A 109 -5.17 5.95 -7.63
CA VAL A 109 -6.21 6.38 -6.67
C VAL A 109 -6.55 5.24 -5.70
N ALA A 110 -6.69 4.01 -6.19
CA ALA A 110 -6.98 2.85 -5.35
C ALA A 110 -5.89 2.59 -4.30
N GLU A 111 -4.64 2.93 -4.62
CA GLU A 111 -3.48 2.80 -3.73
C GLU A 111 -3.54 3.67 -2.46
N VAL A 112 -4.44 4.65 -2.41
CA VAL A 112 -4.68 5.46 -1.20
C VAL A 112 -5.05 4.57 0.00
N VAL A 113 -5.61 3.38 -0.23
CA VAL A 113 -5.96 2.41 0.82
C VAL A 113 -4.75 2.00 1.66
N PHE A 114 -3.55 1.97 1.07
CA PHE A 114 -2.32 1.59 1.78
C PHE A 114 -1.76 2.70 2.66
N ILE A 115 -2.35 3.90 2.66
CA ILE A 115 -2.05 4.93 3.67
C ILE A 115 -2.63 4.52 5.02
N LEU A 116 -3.79 3.85 5.04
CA LEU A 116 -4.50 3.51 6.26
C LEU A 116 -3.69 2.68 7.28
N PRO A 117 -2.99 1.58 6.90
CA PRO A 117 -2.18 0.84 7.86
C PRO A 117 -1.05 1.68 8.46
N GLU A 118 -0.40 2.52 7.66
CA GLU A 118 0.66 3.43 8.12
C GLU A 118 0.09 4.51 9.05
N LEU A 119 -1.11 5.02 8.74
CA LEU A 119 -1.82 5.98 9.58
C LEU A 119 -2.23 5.36 10.91
N PHE A 120 -2.75 4.13 10.92
CA PHE A 120 -3.09 3.42 12.17
C PHE A 120 -1.85 3.17 13.03
N LYS A 121 -0.74 2.75 12.44
CA LYS A 121 0.54 2.63 13.14
C LYS A 121 0.94 3.96 13.76
N MET A 122 0.94 5.03 12.97
CA MET A 122 1.32 6.36 13.45
C MET A 122 0.43 6.83 14.60
N ILE A 123 -0.90 6.71 14.47
CA ILE A 123 -1.86 7.11 15.51
C ILE A 123 -1.67 6.28 16.78
N TYR A 124 -1.42 4.98 16.66
CA TYR A 124 -1.23 4.10 17.81
C TYR A 124 0.03 4.47 18.62
N PHE A 125 1.11 4.90 17.96
CA PHE A 125 2.38 5.20 18.61
C PHE A 125 2.67 6.69 18.82
N ILE A 126 1.78 7.61 18.46
CA ILE A 126 2.01 9.06 18.63
C ILE A 126 2.05 9.50 20.10
N LEU A 127 1.44 8.70 20.99
CA LEU A 127 1.50 8.84 22.44
C LEU A 127 2.06 7.54 23.02
N PRO A 128 3.37 7.29 22.89
CA PRO A 128 3.95 6.03 23.33
C PRO A 128 3.96 5.96 24.87
N ASP A 129 3.55 4.81 25.42
CA ASP A 129 3.81 4.47 26.81
C ASP A 129 5.33 4.24 27.00
N ASP A 130 5.87 4.53 28.18
CA ASP A 130 7.30 4.38 28.51
C ASP A 130 7.86 2.95 28.30
N THR A 131 6.98 1.97 28.08
CA THR A 131 7.32 0.55 27.89
C THR A 131 7.39 0.12 26.42
N VAL A 132 7.08 1.00 25.46
CA VAL A 132 7.07 0.64 24.03
C VAL A 132 8.51 0.46 23.53
N SER A 133 8.83 -0.74 23.05
CA SER A 133 10.13 -1.01 22.45
C SER A 133 10.16 -0.70 20.95
N PHE A 134 11.36 -0.50 20.41
CA PHE A 134 11.59 -0.39 18.97
C PHE A 134 10.99 -1.57 18.18
N GLN A 135 11.05 -2.79 18.75
CA GLN A 135 10.55 -3.99 18.08
C GLN A 135 9.02 -3.96 17.96
N ASP A 136 8.33 -3.45 18.98
CA ASP A 136 6.86 -3.34 18.98
C ASP A 136 6.37 -2.43 17.83
N ILE A 137 7.04 -1.29 17.63
CA ILE A 137 6.71 -0.35 16.54
C ILE A 137 6.98 -0.99 15.18
N ARG A 138 8.11 -1.70 15.06
CA ARG A 138 8.53 -2.35 13.82
C ARG A 138 7.59 -3.50 13.42
N ASP A 139 7.09 -4.25 14.38
CA ASP A 139 6.25 -5.44 14.17
C ASP A 139 4.74 -5.15 14.23
N TYR A 140 4.36 -3.89 14.46
CA TYR A 140 2.97 -3.47 14.37
C TYR A 140 2.49 -3.44 12.91
N TYR A 141 1.69 -4.42 12.51
CA TYR A 141 1.04 -4.47 11.19
C TYR A 141 -0.48 -4.61 11.37
N PRO A 142 -1.21 -3.49 11.53
CA PRO A 142 -2.61 -3.54 11.91
C PRO A 142 -3.45 -4.25 10.84
N LEU A 143 -4.36 -5.11 11.29
CA LEU A 143 -5.31 -5.85 10.42
C LEU A 143 -4.63 -6.73 9.36
N SER A 144 -3.40 -7.17 9.63
CA SER A 144 -2.67 -8.16 8.85
C SER A 144 -2.77 -9.55 9.49
N LEU A 145 -2.51 -10.61 8.71
CA LEU A 145 -2.36 -11.95 9.29
C LEU A 145 -1.24 -12.00 10.32
N PHE A 146 -0.21 -11.16 10.16
CA PHE A 146 0.89 -11.03 11.12
C PHE A 146 0.41 -10.56 12.50
N SER A 147 -0.66 -9.75 12.58
CA SER A 147 -1.22 -9.30 13.87
C SER A 147 -2.10 -10.31 14.60
N LEU A 148 -2.47 -11.42 13.93
CA LEU A 148 -3.34 -12.46 14.49
C LEU A 148 -2.55 -13.63 15.09
N ILE A 149 -1.23 -13.64 14.93
CA ILE A 149 -0.35 -14.75 15.26
C ILE A 149 0.80 -14.20 16.08
N ASP A 150 1.25 -14.99 17.05
CA ASP A 150 2.43 -14.67 17.84
C ASP A 150 3.69 -14.62 16.95
N SER A 151 4.28 -13.43 16.82
CA SER A 151 5.44 -13.16 15.95
C SER A 151 6.66 -13.98 16.33
N ASP A 152 6.83 -14.31 17.60
CA ASP A 152 7.99 -15.04 18.12
C ASP A 152 7.93 -16.52 17.73
N SER A 153 6.72 -17.05 17.55
CA SER A 153 6.50 -18.43 17.10
C SER A 153 6.58 -18.59 15.58
N LEU A 154 6.48 -17.49 14.83
CA LEU A 154 6.41 -17.51 13.37
C LEU A 154 7.82 -17.49 12.75
N PRO A 155 8.21 -18.50 11.93
CA PRO A 155 9.50 -18.47 11.25
C PRO A 155 9.66 -17.22 10.39
N ALA A 156 10.85 -16.60 10.43
CA ALA A 156 11.14 -15.32 9.77
C ALA A 156 10.77 -15.27 8.27
N LYS A 157 10.89 -16.40 7.56
CA LYS A 157 10.47 -16.53 6.15
C LYS A 157 8.99 -16.18 5.89
N PHE A 158 8.13 -16.35 6.89
CA PHE A 158 6.70 -16.05 6.80
C PHE A 158 6.34 -14.64 7.25
N HIS A 159 7.26 -13.89 7.86
CA HIS A 159 6.97 -12.54 8.36
C HIS A 159 6.47 -11.62 7.25
N TYR A 160 7.18 -11.53 6.13
CA TYR A 160 6.78 -10.69 5.01
C TYR A 160 5.44 -11.10 4.38
N PRO A 161 5.21 -12.38 4.01
CA PRO A 161 3.90 -12.83 3.51
C PRO A 161 2.73 -12.53 4.46
N PHE A 162 2.91 -12.74 5.76
CA PHE A 162 1.84 -12.53 6.74
C PHE A 162 1.55 -11.04 6.97
N ARG A 163 2.56 -10.17 6.81
CA ARG A 163 2.38 -8.71 6.80
C ARG A 163 1.66 -8.24 5.53
N ALA A 164 2.02 -8.83 4.39
CA ALA A 164 1.46 -8.48 3.08
C ALA A 164 -0.01 -8.88 2.94
N ILE A 165 -0.43 -10.01 3.51
CA ILE A 165 -1.83 -10.42 3.53
C ILE A 165 -2.55 -9.69 4.67
N ASN A 166 -3.37 -8.71 4.32
CA ASN A 166 -4.08 -7.86 5.27
C ASN A 166 -5.44 -7.39 4.73
N LEU A 167 -6.25 -6.78 5.59
CA LEU A 167 -7.57 -6.26 5.21
C LEU A 167 -7.48 -5.20 4.10
N PHE A 168 -6.45 -4.36 4.10
CA PHE A 168 -6.26 -3.32 3.09
C PHE A 168 -5.99 -3.89 1.71
N GLU A 169 -5.29 -5.03 1.62
CA GLU A 169 -5.10 -5.79 0.39
C GLU A 169 -6.44 -6.32 -0.16
N VAL A 170 -7.33 -6.81 0.72
CA VAL A 170 -8.68 -7.25 0.32
C VAL A 170 -9.51 -6.07 -0.19
N ILE A 171 -9.47 -4.93 0.51
CA ILE A 171 -10.14 -3.69 0.07
C ILE A 171 -9.55 -3.24 -1.27
N TYR A 172 -8.23 -3.34 -1.45
CA TYR A 172 -7.54 -2.97 -2.67
C TYR A 172 -8.00 -3.82 -3.86
N ILE A 173 -8.07 -5.14 -3.71
CA ILE A 173 -8.59 -6.07 -4.73
C ILE A 173 -10.03 -5.69 -5.13
N TYR A 174 -10.86 -5.33 -4.16
CA TYR A 174 -12.22 -4.86 -4.43
C TYR A 174 -12.23 -3.53 -5.20
N LEU A 175 -11.43 -2.55 -4.80
CA LEU A 175 -11.30 -1.26 -5.50
C LEU A 175 -10.80 -1.45 -6.93
N LEU A 176 -9.79 -2.28 -7.16
CA LEU A 176 -9.29 -2.62 -8.49
C LEU A 176 -10.37 -3.27 -9.35
N THR A 177 -11.18 -4.16 -8.76
CA THR A 177 -12.30 -4.81 -9.46
C THR A 177 -13.34 -3.80 -9.89
N LEU A 178 -13.73 -2.86 -9.01
CA LEU A 178 -14.67 -1.78 -9.36
C LEU A 178 -14.11 -0.87 -10.45
N GLY A 179 -12.83 -0.52 -10.38
CA GLY A 179 -12.19 0.31 -11.40
C GLY A 179 -12.13 -0.36 -12.75
N PHE A 180 -11.75 -1.62 -12.76
CA PHE A 180 -11.74 -2.41 -13.97
C PHE A 180 -13.15 -2.56 -14.54
N GLN A 181 -14.16 -2.84 -13.72
CA GLN A 181 -15.56 -2.92 -14.12
C GLN A 181 -16.00 -1.63 -14.81
N TYR A 182 -15.72 -0.49 -14.18
CA TYR A 182 -16.02 0.83 -14.70
C TYR A 182 -15.36 1.08 -16.06
N LEU A 183 -14.05 0.85 -16.17
CA LEU A 183 -13.28 1.11 -17.39
C LEU A 183 -13.62 0.15 -18.54
N SER A 184 -13.92 -1.11 -18.24
CA SER A 184 -14.20 -2.16 -19.23
C SER A 184 -15.69 -2.24 -19.63
N LYS A 185 -16.58 -1.64 -18.83
CA LYS A 185 -18.05 -1.76 -18.94
C LYS A 185 -18.52 -3.22 -18.93
N LYS A 186 -17.80 -4.10 -18.23
CA LYS A 186 -18.15 -5.53 -18.07
C LYS A 186 -18.88 -5.78 -16.76
N SER A 187 -19.37 -7.00 -16.56
CA SER A 187 -19.94 -7.41 -15.28
C SER A 187 -18.87 -7.44 -14.20
N PHE A 188 -19.27 -7.24 -12.94
CA PHE A 188 -18.37 -7.36 -11.78
C PHE A 188 -17.65 -8.71 -11.76
N SER A 189 -18.34 -9.81 -12.05
CA SER A 189 -17.74 -11.15 -12.09
C SER A 189 -16.59 -11.24 -13.11
N ASN A 190 -16.76 -10.67 -14.30
CA ASN A 190 -15.71 -10.67 -15.32
C ASN A 190 -14.53 -9.79 -14.90
N ALA A 191 -14.80 -8.63 -14.31
CA ALA A 191 -13.78 -7.76 -13.76
C ALA A 191 -12.98 -8.46 -12.66
N PHE A 192 -13.67 -9.15 -11.75
CA PHE A 192 -13.06 -9.87 -10.64
C PHE A 192 -12.15 -10.99 -11.15
N VAL A 193 -12.58 -11.76 -12.16
CA VAL A 193 -11.73 -12.80 -12.78
C VAL A 193 -10.45 -12.19 -13.37
N VAL A 194 -10.54 -11.04 -14.03
CA VAL A 194 -9.35 -10.36 -14.56
C VAL A 194 -8.41 -9.99 -13.42
N ILE A 195 -8.89 -9.35 -12.36
CA ILE A 195 -8.07 -8.96 -11.21
C ILE A 195 -7.46 -10.18 -10.51
N LEU A 196 -8.22 -11.27 -10.38
CA LEU A 196 -7.76 -12.51 -9.76
C LEU A 196 -6.58 -13.13 -10.52
N ILE A 197 -6.68 -13.24 -11.84
CA ILE A 197 -5.65 -13.90 -12.68
C ILE A 197 -4.45 -12.97 -12.93
N SER A 198 -4.66 -11.66 -12.98
CA SER A 198 -3.61 -10.70 -13.34
C SER A 198 -2.86 -10.12 -12.15
N TYR A 199 -3.57 -9.76 -11.08
CA TYR A 199 -2.96 -9.13 -9.92
C TYR A 199 -2.80 -10.13 -8.78
N VAL A 200 -3.89 -10.75 -8.32
CA VAL A 200 -3.88 -11.61 -7.13
C VAL A 200 -2.98 -12.83 -7.34
N PHE A 201 -3.05 -13.47 -8.50
CA PHE A 201 -2.19 -14.61 -8.82
C PHE A 201 -0.70 -14.25 -8.75
N PHE A 202 -0.28 -13.15 -9.36
CA PHE A 202 1.12 -12.71 -9.34
C PHE A 202 1.56 -12.23 -7.96
N PHE A 203 0.66 -11.59 -7.20
CA PHE A 203 0.89 -11.24 -5.80
C PHE A 203 1.18 -12.49 -4.96
N LEU A 204 0.34 -13.52 -5.04
CA LEU A 204 0.54 -14.77 -4.31
C LEU A 204 1.79 -15.52 -4.77
N LEU A 205 2.07 -15.52 -6.08
CA LEU A 205 3.29 -16.10 -6.64
C LEU A 205 4.54 -15.40 -6.08
N TRP A 206 4.52 -14.07 -5.97
CA TRP A 206 5.60 -13.30 -5.35
C TRP A 206 5.80 -13.68 -3.88
N LEU A 207 4.73 -13.82 -3.10
CA LEU A 207 4.82 -14.26 -1.70
C LEU A 207 5.39 -15.68 -1.58
N ALA A 208 4.94 -16.61 -2.43
CA ALA A 208 5.45 -17.97 -2.46
C ALA A 208 6.94 -18.00 -2.84
N PHE A 209 7.33 -17.24 -3.87
CA PHE A 209 8.72 -17.10 -4.29
C PHE A 209 9.60 -16.57 -3.15
N TYR A 210 9.13 -15.54 -2.43
CA TYR A 210 9.84 -14.99 -1.27
C TYR A 210 10.11 -16.07 -0.21
N ILE A 211 9.08 -16.86 0.16
CA ILE A 211 9.23 -17.94 1.15
C ILE A 211 10.24 -18.99 0.71
N LEU A 212 10.25 -19.34 -0.59
CA LEU A 212 11.12 -20.39 -1.12
C LEU A 212 12.59 -19.97 -1.21
N VAL A 213 12.86 -18.70 -1.48
CA VAL A 213 14.23 -18.18 -1.63
C VAL A 213 14.81 -17.68 -0.31
N TYR A 214 13.97 -17.48 0.71
CA TYR A 214 14.39 -17.08 2.05
C TYR A 214 15.38 -18.10 2.63
N LYS A 215 16.60 -17.64 2.93
CA LYS A 215 17.67 -18.45 3.53
C LYS A 215 17.74 -18.25 5.03
#